data_AF-I5C9I8-F1
#
_entry.id   AF-I5C9I8-F1
#
_cell.length_a   1.000
_cell.length_b   1.000
_cell.length_c   1.000
_cell.angle_alpha   90.00
_cell.angle_beta   90.00
_cell.angle_gamma   90.00
#
_symmetry.space_group_name_H-M   'P 1'
#
loop_
_entity.id
_entity.type
_entity.pdbx_description
1 polymer ?
#
loop_
_entity_poly.entity_id
_entity_poly.type
_entity_poly.pdbx_seq_one_letter_code
_entity_poly.pdbx_strand_id
1 'polypeptide(L)' 'MLTCGFYDEAGEFAFRVGLPGKSGVGGGVAAALPGKFSVAVWSPELNVKGNSIRAIKALELLTDELDFSLF' A
#
# COMPACT_ATOMS: atom_id res chain seq x y z
N MET A 1 2.04 -1.71 11.06
CA MET A 1 1.78 -1.67 9.60
C MET A 1 1.95 -0.26 9.05
N LEU A 2 1.23 0.74 9.55
CA LEU A 2 1.29 2.11 9.01
C LEU A 2 2.70 2.73 8.94
N THR A 3 3.51 2.63 9.99
CA THR A 3 4.81 3.34 10.10
C THR A 3 6.03 2.53 9.65
N CYS A 4 5.88 1.24 9.36
CA CYS A 4 6.99 0.33 9.09
C CYS A 4 6.67 -0.75 8.04
N GLY A 5 5.57 -0.60 7.30
CA GLY A 5 5.03 -1.64 6.43
C GLY A 5 5.78 -1.87 5.12
N PHE A 6 6.51 -0.85 4.65
CA PHE A 6 7.01 -0.75 3.27
C PHE A 6 8.51 -0.44 3.20
N TYR A 7 9.32 -1.11 4.01
CA TYR A 7 10.77 -0.84 4.09
C TYR A 7 11.02 0.67 4.32
N ASP A 8 11.93 1.27 3.55
CA ASP A 8 12.28 2.69 3.61
C ASP A 8 11.21 3.62 2.99
N GLU A 9 10.01 3.10 2.71
CA GLU A 9 8.92 3.77 2.01
C GLU A 9 7.60 3.82 2.80
N ALA A 10 7.61 3.44 4.07
CA ALA A 10 6.40 3.40 4.89
C ALA A 10 5.70 4.76 5.01
N GLY A 11 6.46 5.85 5.17
CA GLY A 11 5.89 7.21 5.25
C GLY A 11 5.28 7.67 3.93
N GLU A 12 5.94 7.39 2.80
CA GLU A 12 5.44 7.75 1.47
C GLU A 12 4.21 6.94 1.09
N PHE A 13 4.18 5.64 1.43
CA PHE A 13 2.98 4.82 1.28
C PHE A 13 1.82 5.35 2.12
N ALA A 14 2.07 5.66 3.40
CA ALA A 14 1.04 6.21 4.27
C ALA A 14 0.47 7.53 3.72
N PHE A 15 1.31 8.43 3.21
CA PHE A 15 0.88 9.71 2.64
C PHE A 15 0.10 9.56 1.32
N ARG A 16 0.56 8.68 0.41
CA ARG A 16 -0.07 8.53 -0.91
C ARG A 16 -1.30 7.63 -0.91
N VAL A 17 -1.31 6.59 -0.08
CA VAL A 17 -2.38 5.59 -0.06
C VAL A 17 -3.29 5.76 1.16
N GLY A 18 -2.82 6.32 2.27
CA GLY A 18 -3.69 6.58 3.41
C GLY A 18 -4.22 5.31 4.11
N LEU A 19 -3.57 4.16 3.96
CA LEU A 19 -3.95 2.90 4.62
C LEU A 19 -2.78 2.30 5.40
N PRO A 20 -3.00 1.59 6.53
CA PRO A 20 -2.01 0.67 7.06
C PRO A 20 -1.84 -0.52 6.12
N GLY A 21 -0.58 -0.86 5.80
CA GLY A 21 -0.28 -2.06 5.01
C GLY A 21 1.07 -2.71 5.30
N LYS A 22 1.37 -3.77 4.54
CA LYS A 22 2.63 -4.49 4.52
C LYS A 22 2.93 -4.98 3.11
N SER A 23 4.15 -4.76 2.65
CA SER A 23 4.67 -5.32 1.39
C SER A 23 5.56 -6.56 1.60
N GLY A 24 5.81 -7.30 0.53
CA GLY A 24 6.88 -8.31 0.46
C GLY A 24 7.50 -8.39 -0.93
N VAL A 25 8.77 -8.81 -0.99
CA VAL A 25 9.57 -8.91 -2.24
C VAL A 25 9.01 -9.88 -3.28
N GLY A 26 8.03 -10.73 -2.93
CA GLY A 26 7.25 -11.49 -3.90
C GLY A 26 6.28 -10.63 -4.75
N GLY A 27 6.23 -9.32 -4.51
CA GLY A 27 5.35 -8.37 -5.20
C GLY A 27 3.96 -8.21 -4.58
N GLY A 28 3.72 -8.87 -3.44
CA GLY A 28 2.45 -8.81 -2.72
C GLY A 28 2.39 -7.62 -1.76
N VAL A 29 1.20 -7.01 -1.67
CA VAL A 29 0.87 -5.96 -0.71
C VAL A 29 -0.47 -6.29 -0.06
N ALA A 30 -0.51 -6.29 1.26
CA ALA A 30 -1.74 -6.34 2.05
C ALA A 30 -1.96 -4.98 2.71
N ALA A 31 -3.17 -4.42 2.60
CA ALA A 31 -3.57 -3.20 3.26
C ALA A 31 -4.98 -3.35 3.87
N ALA A 32 -5.28 -2.53 4.88
CA ALA A 32 -6.57 -2.60 5.55
C ALA A 32 -7.12 -1.20 5.84
N LEU A 33 -8.43 -1.05 5.68
CA LEU A 33 -9.18 0.07 6.21
C LEU A 33 -9.92 -0.38 7.47
N PRO A 34 -9.46 0.01 8.67
CA PRO A 34 -10.05 -0.45 9.93
C PRO A 34 -11.57 -0.27 9.98
N GLY A 35 -12.29 -1.36 10.27
CA GLY A 35 -13.75 -1.36 10.38
C GLY A 35 -14.52 -1.37 9.06
N LYS A 36 -13.85 -1.37 7.90
CA LYS A 36 -14.52 -1.42 6.58
C LYS A 36 -14.08 -2.61 5.73
N PHE A 37 -12.80 -2.72 5.37
CA PHE A 37 -12.32 -3.80 4.50
C PHE A 37 -10.82 -4.08 4.64
N SER A 38 -10.39 -5.21 4.08
CA SER A 38 -8.98 -5.53 3.80
C SER A 38 -8.82 -5.79 2.30
N VAL A 39 -7.66 -5.43 1.75
CA VAL A 39 -7.34 -5.58 0.34
C VAL A 39 -5.95 -6.18 0.18
N ALA A 40 -5.82 -7.10 -0.77
CA ALA A 40 -4.54 -7.67 -1.18
C ALA A 40 -4.34 -7.43 -2.68
N VAL A 41 -3.15 -6.96 -3.04
CA VAL A 41 -2.76 -6.69 -4.43
C VAL A 41 -1.44 -7.38 -4.69
N TRP A 42 -1.25 -7.86 -5.91
CA TRP A 42 -0.02 -8.54 -6.30
C TRP A 42 0.43 -8.11 -7.70
N SER A 43 1.70 -7.75 -7.80
CA SER A 43 2.40 -7.57 -9.08
C SER A 43 3.90 -7.74 -8.85
N PRO A 44 4.60 -8.58 -9.63
CA PRO A 44 5.99 -8.96 -9.35
C PRO A 44 7.02 -7.85 -9.55
N GLU A 45 6.73 -6.85 -10.39
CA GLU A 45 7.64 -5.74 -10.67
C GLU A 45 7.84 -4.83 -9.43
N LEU A 46 9.08 -4.74 -8.94
CA LEU A 46 9.45 -3.96 -7.76
C LEU A 46 10.21 -2.67 -8.13
N ASN A 47 10.08 -1.65 -7.29
CA ASN A 47 10.94 -0.47 -7.32
C ASN A 47 12.30 -0.74 -6.64
N VAL A 48 13.17 0.27 -6.63
CA VAL A 48 14.51 0.20 -6.03
C VAL A 48 14.50 -0.06 -4.51
N LYS A 49 13.36 0.15 -3.83
CA LYS A 49 13.20 -0.07 -2.39
C LYS A 49 12.53 -1.42 -2.05
N GLY A 50 12.29 -2.27 -3.06
CA GLY A 50 11.73 -3.61 -2.88
C GLY A 50 10.21 -3.68 -2.77
N ASN A 51 9.50 -2.61 -3.12
CA ASN A 51 8.04 -2.56 -3.10
C ASN A 51 7.45 -2.66 -4.51
N SER A 52 6.30 -3.32 -4.65
CA SER A 52 5.64 -3.46 -5.95
C SER A 52 5.09 -2.14 -6.48
N ILE A 53 5.54 -1.72 -7.66
CA ILE A 53 5.17 -0.43 -8.28
C ILE A 53 3.66 -0.39 -8.56
N ARG A 54 3.16 -1.44 -9.22
CA ARG A 54 1.75 -1.52 -9.64
C ARG A 54 0.82 -1.76 -8.46
N ALA A 55 1.26 -2.51 -7.44
CA ALA A 55 0.43 -2.74 -6.27
C ALA A 55 0.19 -1.46 -5.47
N ILE A 56 1.24 -0.65 -5.27
CA ILE A 56 1.11 0.66 -4.62
C ILE A 56 0.19 1.58 -5.46
N LYS A 57 0.41 1.63 -6.79
CA LYS A 57 -0.42 2.48 -7.65
C LYS A 57 -1.89 2.07 -7.66
N ALA A 58 -2.17 0.77 -7.66
CA ALA A 58 -3.53 0.26 -7.59
C ALA A 58 -4.22 0.63 -6.27
N LEU A 59 -3.49 0.61 -5.15
CA LEU A 59 -4.03 1.00 -3.86
C LEU A 59 -4.28 2.51 -3.77
N GLU A 60 -3.38 3.34 -4.32
CA GLU A 60 -3.58 4.81 -4.43
C GLU A 60 -4.86 5.12 -5.23
N LEU A 61 -5.03 4.49 -6.40
CA LEU A 61 -6.24 4.66 -7.21
C LEU A 61 -7.50 4.18 -6.49
N LEU A 62 -7.41 3.07 -5.75
CA LEU A 62 -8.53 2.56 -4.97
C LEU A 62 -8.98 3.58 -3.91
N THR A 63 -8.03 4.19 -3.21
CA THR A 63 -8.33 5.15 -2.13
C THR A 63 -8.85 6.47 -2.68
N ASP A 64 -8.35 6.91 -3.86
CA ASP A 64 -8.87 8.06 -4.60
C ASP A 64 -10.34 7.85 -5.01
N GLU A 65 -10.67 6.68 -5.59
CA GLU A 65 -12.04 6.35 -6.04
C GLU A 65 -13.03 6.19 -4.88
N LEU A 66 -12.55 5.78 -3.71
CA LEU A 66 -13.37 5.63 -2.50
C LEU A 66 -13.51 6.93 -1.70
N ASP A 67 -12.89 8.03 -2.15
CA ASP A 67 -12.76 9.31 -1.44
C ASP A 67 -12.35 9.08 0.03
N PHE A 68 -11.38 8.19 0.21
CA PHE A 68 -10.97 7.73 1.52
C PHE A 68 -9.46 7.70 1.66
N SER A 69 -8.97 8.50 2.59
CA SER A 69 -7.60 8.45 3.10
C SER A 69 -7.64 8.63 4.62
N LEU A 70 -6.73 7.99 5.35
CA LEU A 70 -6.52 8.28 6.77
C LEU A 70 -5.84 9.65 7.00
N PHE A 71 -5.38 10.31 5.94
CA PHE A 71 -4.69 11.61 5.94
C PHE A 71 -5.31 12.59 4.94
#